data_AF-A0A5F1I518-F1
#
_entry.id   AF-A0A5F1I518-F1
#
_cell.length_a   1.000
_cell.length_b   1.000
_cell.length_c   1.000
_cell.angle_alpha   90.00
_cell.angle_beta   90.00
_cell.angle_gamma   90.00
#
_symmetry.space_group_name_H-M   'P 1'
#
loop_
_entity.id
_entity.type
_entity.pdbx_description
1 polymer ?
#
loop_
_entity_poly.entity_id
_entity_poly.type
_entity_poly.pdbx_seq_one_letter_code
_entity_poly.pdbx_strand_id
1 'polypeptide(L)'
;MGLIIIMLFSGNEYQWMQDMDPSMTALPQGNGNREIIKMLIYFILIIVQIALYFLSVARTGRIFSACGILLLLIIAWSSEQ
;
A
#
# COMPACT_ATOMS: atom_id res chain seq x y z
N MET A 1 5.17 4.10 11.68
CA MET A 1 3.90 3.58 12.21
C MET A 1 2.73 3.73 11.24
N GLY A 2 2.50 4.90 10.62
CA GLY A 2 1.36 5.09 9.68
C GLY A 2 1.29 4.13 8.48
N LEU A 3 2.43 3.78 7.87
CA LEU A 3 2.47 2.82 6.74
C LEU A 3 2.08 1.38 7.13
N ILE A 4 2.41 0.97 8.35
CA ILE A 4 2.06 -0.36 8.89
C ILE A 4 0.55 -0.43 9.14
N ILE A 5 -0.04 0.67 9.60
CA ILE A 5 -1.48 0.79 9.82
C ILE A 5 -2.24 0.68 8.49
N ILE A 6 -1.77 1.35 7.42
CA ILE A 6 -2.39 1.26 6.10
C ILE A 6 -2.33 -0.17 5.53
N MET A 7 -1.24 -0.91 5.78
CA MET A 7 -1.13 -2.33 5.40
C MET A 7 -2.05 -3.24 6.23
N LEU A 8 -2.23 -2.99 7.52
CA LEU A 8 -3.15 -3.74 8.39
C LEU A 8 -4.62 -3.54 8.01
N PHE A 9 -4.98 -2.34 7.57
CA PHE A 9 -6.28 -2.04 6.98
C PHE A 9 -6.28 -2.29 5.46
N SER A 10 -5.78 -3.44 5.02
CA SER A 10 -5.88 -3.91 3.62
C SER A 10 -7.01 -4.93 3.40
N GLY A 11 -7.70 -5.38 4.46
CA GLY A 11 -8.84 -6.31 4.35
C GLY A 11 -10.12 -5.65 3.87
N ASN A 12 -11.06 -6.40 3.26
CA ASN A 12 -12.36 -5.87 2.86
C ASN A 12 -13.08 -5.24 4.08
N GLU A 13 -13.57 -4.02 3.91
CA GLU A 13 -14.18 -3.20 4.97
C GLU A 13 -15.41 -3.85 5.64
N TYR A 14 -15.98 -4.84 4.95
CA TYR A 14 -17.13 -5.62 5.41
C TYR A 14 -16.76 -7.01 5.91
N GLN A 15 -15.47 -7.40 5.98
CA GLN A 15 -15.06 -8.74 6.45
C GLN A 15 -15.57 -9.07 7.85
N TRP A 16 -15.66 -8.08 8.73
CA TRP A 16 -16.24 -8.25 10.06
C TRP A 16 -17.71 -8.73 10.02
N MET A 17 -18.43 -8.47 8.93
CA MET A 17 -19.82 -8.95 8.76
C MET A 17 -19.87 -10.46 8.51
N GLN A 18 -18.90 -11.01 7.77
CA GLN A 18 -18.76 -12.46 7.61
C GLN A 18 -18.33 -13.14 8.91
N ASP A 19 -17.53 -12.46 9.74
CA ASP A 19 -17.14 -12.97 11.05
C ASP A 19 -18.33 -13.02 12.03
N MET A 20 -19.32 -12.13 11.86
CA MET A 20 -20.54 -12.10 12.68
C MET A 20 -21.68 -12.97 12.15
N ASP A 21 -21.83 -13.10 10.84
CA ASP A 21 -22.81 -13.97 10.20
C ASP A 21 -22.15 -14.85 9.13
N PRO A 22 -21.77 -16.10 9.49
CA PRO A 22 -21.12 -17.02 8.56
C PRO A 22 -22.05 -17.52 7.44
N SER A 23 -23.36 -17.21 7.49
CA SER A 23 -24.30 -17.50 6.40
C SER A 23 -24.25 -16.45 5.28
N MET A 24 -23.55 -15.33 5.46
CA MET A 24 -23.31 -14.35 4.40
C MET A 24 -22.40 -14.92 3.30
N THR A 25 -23.00 -15.25 2.17
CA THR A 25 -22.30 -15.79 0.99
C THR A 25 -21.63 -14.72 0.12
N ALA A 26 -21.98 -13.45 0.30
CA ALA A 26 -21.37 -12.33 -0.42
C ALA A 26 -21.24 -11.10 0.48
N LEU A 27 -20.05 -10.49 0.47
CA LEU A 27 -19.84 -9.18 1.07
C LEU A 27 -20.36 -8.07 0.14
N PRO A 28 -20.84 -6.94 0.69
CA PRO A 28 -21.13 -5.78 -0.12
C PRO A 28 -19.91 -5.41 -0.97
N GLN A 29 -20.15 -4.99 -2.22
CA GLN A 29 -19.06 -4.48 -3.06
C GLN A 29 -18.50 -3.22 -2.40
N GLY A 30 -17.26 -3.33 -1.93
CA GLY A 30 -16.54 -2.21 -1.33
C GLY A 30 -16.43 -1.05 -2.31
N ASN A 31 -16.44 0.17 -1.79
CA ASN A 31 -16.33 1.35 -2.63
C ASN A 31 -14.97 1.36 -3.36
N GLY A 32 -15.00 1.38 -4.71
CA GLY A 32 -13.80 1.41 -5.56
C GLY A 32 -12.85 2.57 -5.32
N ASN A 33 -13.30 3.62 -4.61
CA ASN A 33 -12.47 4.74 -4.18
C ASN A 33 -11.27 4.31 -3.33
N ARG A 34 -11.35 3.19 -2.62
CA ARG A 34 -10.26 2.72 -1.75
C ARG A 34 -9.04 2.26 -2.52
N GLU A 35 -9.24 1.50 -3.61
CA GLU A 35 -8.14 1.09 -4.48
C GLU A 35 -7.49 2.29 -5.18
N ILE A 36 -8.30 3.27 -5.58
CA ILE A 36 -7.82 4.54 -6.15
C ILE A 36 -6.95 5.29 -5.13
N ILE A 37 -7.41 5.43 -3.88
CA ILE A 37 -6.64 6.10 -2.81
C ILE A 37 -5.34 5.34 -2.51
N LYS A 38 -5.39 4.00 -2.45
CA LYS A 38 -4.22 3.15 -2.23
C LYS A 38 -3.19 3.35 -3.34
N MET A 39 -3.62 3.37 -4.60
CA MET A 39 -2.77 3.64 -5.76
C MET A 39 -2.15 5.04 -5.69
N LEU A 40 -2.94 6.05 -5.28
CA LEU A 40 -2.47 7.43 -5.13
C LEU A 40 -1.40 7.57 -4.04
N ILE A 41 -1.57 6.86 -2.90
CA ILE A 41 -0.57 6.82 -1.82
C ILE A 41 0.73 6.18 -2.32
N TYR A 42 0.66 5.03 -3.01
CA TYR A 42 1.86 4.40 -3.56
C TYR A 42 2.59 5.31 -4.54
N PHE A 43 1.84 6.00 -5.41
CA PHE A 43 2.42 6.95 -6.36
C PHE A 43 3.17 8.09 -5.65
N ILE A 44 2.58 8.68 -4.60
CA ILE A 44 3.24 9.72 -3.80
C ILE A 44 4.51 9.17 -3.14
N LEU A 45 4.47 7.96 -2.58
CA LEU A 45 5.63 7.34 -1.93
C LEU A 45 6.78 7.10 -2.92
N ILE A 46 6.48 6.68 -4.15
CA ILE A 46 7.48 6.52 -5.21
C ILE A 46 8.13 7.86 -5.52
N ILE A 47 7.33 8.92 -5.73
CA ILE A 47 7.84 10.27 -6.00
C ILE A 47 8.76 10.75 -4.88
N VAL A 48 8.34 10.57 -3.62
CA VAL A 48 9.14 10.96 -2.45
C VAL A 48 10.47 10.20 -2.44
N GLN A 49 10.47 8.89 -2.68
CA GLN A 49 11.71 8.11 -2.71
C GLN A 49 12.64 8.51 -3.86
N ILE A 50 12.09 8.82 -5.04
CA ILE A 50 12.87 9.35 -6.16
C ILE A 50 13.49 10.71 -5.79
N ALA A 51 12.71 11.61 -5.21
CA ALA A 51 13.21 12.92 -4.77
C ALA A 51 14.32 12.78 -3.72
N LEU A 52 14.13 11.90 -2.73
CA LEU A 52 15.13 11.60 -1.71
C LEU A 52 16.39 10.97 -2.30
N TYR A 53 16.26 10.11 -3.32
CA TYR A 53 17.40 9.53 -4.02
C TYR A 53 18.30 10.60 -4.65
N PHE A 54 17.71 11.58 -5.34
CA PHE A 54 18.45 12.67 -5.96
C PHE A 54 18.99 13.69 -4.95
N LEU A 55 18.22 13.98 -3.89
CA LEU A 55 18.62 14.93 -2.85
C LEU A 55 19.69 14.34 -1.91
N SER A 56 19.78 13.02 -1.80
CA SER A 56 20.74 12.37 -0.92
C SER A 56 22.17 12.54 -1.41
N VAL A 57 22.97 13.25 -0.61
CA VAL A 57 24.42 13.39 -0.78
C VAL A 57 25.14 12.11 -0.33
N ALA A 58 24.65 11.46 0.73
CA ALA A 58 25.24 10.24 1.27
C ALA A 58 24.90 9.01 0.41
N ARG A 59 25.88 8.13 0.20
CA ARG A 59 25.69 6.84 -0.52
C ARG A 59 24.65 5.96 0.19
N THR A 60 24.63 5.97 1.52
CA THR A 60 23.70 5.20 2.34
C THR A 60 22.25 5.66 2.13
N GLY A 61 22.00 6.97 2.01
CA GLY A 61 20.66 7.50 1.75
C GLY A 61 20.14 7.11 0.36
N ARG A 62 21.01 7.11 -0.66
CA ARG A 62 20.67 6.63 -2.01
C ARG A 62 20.31 5.14 -2.02
N ILE A 63 21.06 4.31 -1.30
CA ILE A 63 20.77 2.87 -1.17
C ILE A 63 19.42 2.68 -0.47
N PHE A 64 19.16 3.41 0.61
CA PHE A 64 17.89 3.32 1.33
C PHE A 64 16.69 3.69 0.44
N SER A 65 16.82 4.77 -0.36
CA SER A 65 15.78 5.16 -1.30
C SER A 65 15.61 4.16 -2.45
N ALA A 66 16.70 3.63 -3.00
CA ALA A 66 16.63 2.59 -4.03
C ALA A 66 15.95 1.32 -3.50
N CYS A 67 16.30 0.88 -2.28
CA CYS A 67 15.62 -0.24 -1.61
C CYS A 67 14.14 0.06 -1.38
N GLY A 68 13.79 1.29 -0.97
CA GLY A 68 12.40 1.72 -0.78
C GLY A 68 11.58 1.65 -2.07
N ILE A 69 12.13 2.10 -3.20
CA ILE A 69 11.49 1.99 -4.52
C ILE A 69 11.27 0.52 -4.89
N LEU A 70 12.30 -0.31 -4.70
CA LEU A 70 12.25 -1.74 -5.05
C LEU A 70 11.19 -2.48 -4.22
N LEU A 71 11.07 -2.14 -2.94
CA LEU A 71 10.03 -2.67 -2.05
C LEU A 71 8.62 -2.27 -2.50
N LEU A 72 8.42 -1.00 -2.88
CA LEU A 72 7.13 -0.53 -3.40
C LEU A 72 6.73 -1.24 -4.69
N LEU A 73 7.69 -1.53 -5.58
CA LEU A 73 7.45 -2.30 -6.81
C LEU A 73 7.04 -3.75 -6.52
N ILE A 74 7.69 -4.41 -5.56
CA ILE A 74 7.31 -5.77 -5.15
C ILE A 74 5.89 -5.79 -4.57
N ILE A 75 5.55 -4.80 -3.73
CA ILE A 75 4.21 -4.69 -3.14
C ILE A 75 3.15 -4.45 -4.23
N ALA A 76 3.44 -3.56 -5.18
CA ALA A 76 2.54 -3.29 -6.31
C ALA A 76 2.31 -4.55 -7.15
N TRP A 77 3.39 -5.27 -7.50
CA TRP A 77 3.30 -6.54 -8.23
C TRP A 77 2.50 -7.60 -7.46
N SER A 78 2.77 -7.76 -6.15
CA SER A 78 2.05 -8.70 -5.29
C SER A 78 0.57 -8.34 -5.12
N SER A 79 0.18 -7.09 -5.37
CA SER A 79 -1.23 -6.67 -5.27
C SER A 79 -2.03 -6.92 -6.55
N GLU A 80 -1.36 -7.24 -7.66
CA GLU A 80 -2.01 -7.61 -8.94
C GLU A 80 -2.26 -9.13 -9.06
N GLN A 81 -1.62 -9.94 -8.21
CA GLN A 81 -1.83 -11.39 -8.09
C GLN A 81 -2.96 -11.73 -7.11
#